data_AF-A0A7V3PS48-F1
#
_entry.id   AF-A0A7V3PS48-F1
#
_cell.length_a   1.000
_cell.length_b   1.000
_cell.length_c   1.000
_cell.angle_alpha   90.00
_cell.angle_beta   90.00
_cell.angle_gamma   90.00
#
_symmetry.space_group_name_H-M   'P 1'
#
loop_
_entity.id
_entity.type
_entity.pdbx_description
1 polymer ?
#
loop_
_entity_poly.entity_id
_entity_poly.type
_entity_poly.pdbx_seq_one_letter_code
_entity_poly.pdbx_strand_id
1 'polypeptide(L)'
;MAPQRWFVFLVRFLVGLGALAAASAGALRYRAEHRNRSVAIAVDYSEVERLASGSGTTVRHVLARLRRAGATAAAVTEDTLEDLADCGLASISGTERLATVRLADQDLLQRVADAWRMRGVVTVTEPDPAGGPYTLLWCPQLPGQSVVFRGAVAALRTLGSGFRERALADVRAAGLEPVGRVSNFPGLSEERLERVLRDAASKGIRVVVCPGTEVFGYYGQSQEAATALKRSGVLFGQVEFGKQKGDAALGMALKGRFVRVHSISEGEMGTLSESEAVDRFVRAARER
;
A
#
# COMPACT_ATOMS: atom_id res chain seq x y z
N MET A 1 -49.10 17.74 -45.73
CA MET A 1 -47.82 17.00 -45.93
C MET A 1 -46.65 17.96 -45.78
N ALA A 2 -46.17 18.18 -44.55
CA ALA A 2 -44.93 18.92 -44.22
C ALA A 2 -44.15 18.43 -42.96
N PRO A 3 -44.60 17.44 -42.13
CA PRO A 3 -43.89 17.13 -40.88
C PRO A 3 -42.59 16.33 -41.07
N GLN A 4 -42.38 15.71 -42.24
CA GLN A 4 -41.27 14.79 -42.46
C GLN A 4 -39.90 15.49 -42.60
N ARG A 5 -39.87 16.73 -43.12
CA ARG A 5 -38.62 17.50 -43.29
C ARG A 5 -38.08 18.05 -41.97
N TRP A 6 -38.95 18.54 -41.10
CA TRP A 6 -38.57 19.04 -39.78
C TRP A 6 -38.07 17.91 -38.87
N PHE A 7 -38.73 16.74 -38.92
CA PHE A 7 -38.27 15.55 -38.20
C PHE A 7 -36.87 15.09 -38.65
N VAL A 8 -36.60 15.04 -39.96
CA VAL A 8 -35.28 14.68 -40.48
C VAL A 8 -34.20 15.70 -40.07
N PHE A 9 -34.55 16.99 -40.02
CA PHE A 9 -33.62 18.03 -39.56
C PHE A 9 -33.31 17.89 -38.07
N LEU A 10 -34.33 17.62 -37.23
CA LEU A 10 -34.17 17.38 -35.80
C LEU A 10 -33.28 16.17 -35.52
N VAL A 11 -33.50 15.05 -36.22
CA VAL A 11 -32.66 13.83 -36.06
C VAL A 11 -31.22 14.12 -36.45
N ARG A 12 -30.98 14.79 -37.59
CA ARG A 12 -29.61 15.16 -38.01
C ARG A 12 -28.93 16.09 -37.01
N PHE A 13 -29.67 17.04 -36.45
CA PHE A 13 -29.17 17.94 -35.42
C PHE A 13 -28.78 17.17 -34.14
N LEU A 14 -29.64 16.27 -33.66
CA LEU A 14 -29.36 15.44 -32.48
C LEU A 14 -28.16 14.50 -32.69
N VAL A 15 -28.05 13.88 -33.88
CA VAL A 15 -26.89 13.05 -34.24
C VAL A 15 -25.61 13.89 -34.31
N GLY A 16 -25.68 15.09 -34.93
CA GLY A 16 -24.54 16.01 -35.00
C GLY A 16 -24.09 16.48 -33.61
N LEU A 17 -25.04 16.81 -32.74
CA LEU A 17 -24.76 17.19 -31.35
C LEU A 17 -24.13 16.03 -30.56
N GLY A 18 -24.66 14.81 -30.73
CA GLY A 18 -24.10 13.59 -30.13
C GLY A 18 -22.68 13.30 -30.60
N ALA A 19 -22.42 13.44 -31.91
CA ALA A 19 -21.09 13.26 -32.48
C ALA A 19 -20.09 14.31 -31.97
N LEU A 20 -20.51 15.57 -31.85
CA LEU A 20 -19.69 16.65 -31.27
C LEU A 20 -19.37 16.41 -29.79
N ALA A 21 -20.35 15.98 -29.00
CA ALA A 21 -20.15 15.60 -27.60
C ALA A 21 -19.18 14.40 -27.47
N ALA A 22 -19.34 13.37 -28.30
CA ALA A 22 -18.45 12.21 -28.32
C ALA A 22 -17.02 12.58 -28.74
N ALA A 23 -16.86 13.41 -29.78
CA ALA A 23 -15.56 13.90 -30.22
C ALA A 23 -14.87 14.75 -29.14
N SER A 24 -15.63 15.58 -28.44
CA SER A 24 -15.12 16.40 -27.33
C SER A 24 -14.68 15.54 -26.14
N ALA A 25 -15.49 14.55 -25.74
CA ALA A 25 -15.15 13.59 -24.71
C ALA A 25 -13.92 12.75 -25.09
N GLY A 26 -13.85 12.31 -26.36
CA GLY A 26 -12.70 11.60 -26.92
C GLY A 26 -11.43 12.43 -26.91
N ALA A 27 -11.50 13.71 -27.28
CA ALA A 27 -10.36 14.63 -27.26
C ALA A 27 -9.87 14.91 -25.83
N LEU A 28 -10.78 15.09 -24.87
CA LEU A 28 -10.44 15.24 -23.45
C LEU A 28 -9.76 13.99 -22.89
N ARG A 29 -10.30 12.80 -23.22
CA ARG A 29 -9.72 11.53 -22.83
C ARG A 29 -8.34 11.33 -23.46
N TYR A 30 -8.20 11.58 -24.76
CA TYR A 30 -6.94 11.48 -25.47
C TYR A 30 -5.86 12.38 -24.85
N ARG A 31 -6.20 13.64 -24.52
CA ARG A 31 -5.28 14.56 -23.83
C ARG A 31 -4.90 14.08 -22.43
N ALA A 32 -5.83 13.49 -21.68
CA ALA A 32 -5.56 12.94 -20.35
C ALA A 32 -4.65 11.69 -20.43
N GLU A 33 -4.91 10.81 -21.39
CA GLU A 33 -4.14 9.58 -21.63
C GLU A 33 -2.72 9.90 -22.11
N HIS A 34 -2.57 10.86 -23.02
CA HIS A 34 -1.25 11.30 -23.51
C HIS A 34 -0.37 11.97 -22.44
N ARG A 35 -0.98 12.56 -21.40
CA ARG A 35 -0.28 13.18 -20.26
C ARG A 35 0.11 12.17 -19.16
N ASN A 36 -0.50 10.98 -19.13
CA ASN A 36 -0.32 9.98 -18.09
C ASN A 36 0.56 8.78 -18.48
N ARG A 37 1.46 8.94 -19.47
CA ARG A 37 2.35 7.86 -19.95
C ARG A 37 3.65 7.68 -19.17
N SER A 38 3.72 8.19 -17.94
CA SER A 38 4.90 8.02 -17.09
C SER A 38 4.92 6.62 -16.47
N VAL A 39 5.88 5.80 -16.88
CA VAL A 39 6.12 4.48 -16.29
C VAL A 39 7.19 4.61 -15.20
N ALA A 40 6.97 3.95 -14.07
CA ALA A 40 7.96 3.82 -13.01
C ALA A 40 8.31 2.33 -12.82
N ILE A 41 9.59 2.06 -12.55
CA ILE A 41 10.07 0.72 -12.19
C ILE A 41 10.37 0.76 -10.70
N ALA A 42 9.57 0.00 -9.94
CA ALA A 42 9.74 -0.16 -8.50
C ALA A 42 10.47 -1.48 -8.21
N VAL A 43 11.55 -1.41 -7.44
CA VAL A 43 12.23 -2.60 -6.92
C VAL A 43 11.71 -2.94 -5.52
N ASP A 44 11.67 -4.22 -5.16
CA ASP A 44 11.27 -4.63 -3.82
C ASP A 44 12.40 -4.39 -2.82
N TYR A 45 12.17 -3.55 -1.81
CA TYR A 45 13.20 -3.22 -0.84
C TYR A 45 13.65 -4.44 -0.03
N SER A 46 12.76 -5.38 0.29
CA SER A 46 13.11 -6.58 1.05
C SER A 46 14.02 -7.52 0.24
N GLU A 47 13.80 -7.65 -1.06
CA GLU A 47 14.71 -8.38 -1.95
C GLU A 47 16.06 -7.68 -2.08
N VAL A 48 16.06 -6.35 -2.08
CA VAL A 48 17.31 -5.58 -2.07
C VAL A 48 18.10 -5.80 -0.77
N GLU A 49 17.44 -5.90 0.38
CA GLU A 49 18.08 -6.27 1.65
C GLU A 49 18.70 -7.67 1.60
N ARG A 50 17.96 -8.66 1.05
CA ARG A 50 18.47 -10.03 0.87
C ARG A 50 19.66 -10.07 -0.08
N LEU A 51 19.57 -9.38 -1.22
CA LEU A 51 20.64 -9.32 -2.21
C LEU A 51 21.89 -8.64 -1.63
N ALA A 52 21.72 -7.54 -0.89
CA ALA A 52 22.83 -6.85 -0.22
C ALA A 52 23.53 -7.78 0.79
N SER A 53 22.75 -8.49 1.61
CA SER A 53 23.26 -9.42 2.61
C SER A 53 23.99 -10.61 1.96
N GLY A 54 23.42 -11.22 0.92
CA GLY A 54 24.01 -12.36 0.23
C GLY A 54 25.27 -12.01 -0.60
N SER A 55 25.39 -10.76 -1.05
CA SER A 55 26.56 -10.29 -1.81
C SER A 55 27.61 -9.55 -0.96
N GLY A 56 27.43 -9.45 0.35
CA GLY A 56 28.36 -8.78 1.26
C GLY A 56 28.50 -7.28 0.99
N THR A 57 27.46 -6.63 0.47
CA THR A 57 27.44 -5.19 0.19
C THR A 57 26.36 -4.48 1.01
N THR A 58 26.26 -3.16 0.86
CA THR A 58 25.24 -2.37 1.56
C THR A 58 23.98 -2.21 0.73
N VAL A 59 22.82 -2.14 1.38
CA VAL A 59 21.52 -1.84 0.76
C VAL A 59 21.60 -0.60 -0.14
N ARG A 60 22.22 0.47 0.37
CA ARG A 60 22.43 1.72 -0.39
C ARG A 60 23.22 1.51 -1.67
N HIS A 61 24.25 0.67 -1.65
CA HIS A 61 25.03 0.37 -2.83
C HIS A 61 24.20 -0.37 -3.89
N VAL A 62 23.40 -1.36 -3.48
CA VAL A 62 22.50 -2.09 -4.37
C VAL A 62 21.43 -1.16 -4.95
N LEU A 63 20.76 -0.35 -4.12
CA LEU A 63 19.77 0.63 -4.57
C LEU A 63 20.37 1.64 -5.55
N ALA A 64 21.59 2.12 -5.31
CA ALA A 64 22.28 3.03 -6.22
C ALA A 64 22.60 2.37 -7.57
N ARG A 65 22.96 1.08 -7.58
CA ARG A 65 23.16 0.31 -8.81
C ARG A 65 21.85 0.13 -9.58
N LEU A 66 20.76 -0.23 -8.89
CA LEU A 66 19.43 -0.39 -9.48
C LEU A 66 18.90 0.94 -10.04
N ARG A 67 19.15 2.06 -9.33
CA ARG A 67 18.84 3.41 -9.81
C ARG A 67 19.55 3.72 -11.12
N ARG A 68 20.85 3.44 -11.22
CA ARG A 68 21.62 3.62 -12.47
C ARG A 68 21.14 2.70 -13.60
N ALA A 69 20.61 1.54 -13.26
CA ALA A 69 20.02 0.60 -14.21
C ALA A 69 18.59 0.97 -14.66
N GLY A 70 18.00 2.05 -14.11
CA GLY A 70 16.70 2.59 -14.54
C GLY A 70 15.57 2.45 -13.53
N ALA A 71 15.79 1.88 -12.34
CA ALA A 71 14.79 1.92 -11.27
C ALA A 71 14.49 3.37 -10.88
N THR A 72 13.22 3.68 -10.64
CA THR A 72 12.76 5.02 -10.24
C THR A 72 12.11 5.04 -8.87
N ALA A 73 11.69 3.88 -8.38
CA ALA A 73 11.05 3.72 -7.08
C ALA A 73 11.54 2.47 -6.35
N ALA A 74 11.23 2.38 -5.06
CA ALA A 74 11.37 1.17 -4.28
C ALA A 74 10.12 0.94 -3.44
N ALA A 75 9.58 -0.28 -3.49
CA ALA A 75 8.45 -0.70 -2.68
C ALA A 75 8.94 -1.09 -1.29
N VAL A 76 8.45 -0.39 -0.27
CA VAL A 76 8.77 -0.62 1.14
C VAL A 76 7.50 -1.11 1.84
N THR A 77 7.56 -2.28 2.46
CA THR A 77 6.46 -2.85 3.25
C THR A 77 6.53 -2.35 4.69
N GLU A 78 5.38 -2.11 5.30
CA GLU A 78 5.32 -1.93 6.76
C GLU A 78 5.76 -3.22 7.45
N ASP A 79 6.49 -3.10 8.56
CA ASP A 79 6.82 -4.27 9.37
C ASP A 79 5.57 -4.76 10.09
N THR A 80 5.50 -6.05 10.39
CA THR A 80 4.59 -6.64 11.37
C THR A 80 5.37 -7.07 12.62
N LEU A 81 4.69 -7.51 13.69
CA LEU A 81 5.42 -8.08 14.82
C LEU A 81 6.11 -9.40 14.47
N GLU A 82 5.59 -10.12 13.49
CA GLU A 82 6.22 -11.31 12.93
C GLU A 82 7.57 -10.95 12.30
N ASP A 83 7.59 -9.99 11.39
CA ASP A 83 8.83 -9.52 10.75
C ASP A 83 9.86 -9.01 11.77
N LEU A 84 9.38 -8.29 12.80
CA LEU A 84 10.25 -7.78 13.86
C LEU A 84 10.81 -8.91 14.73
N ALA A 85 10.03 -9.96 14.99
CA ALA A 85 10.51 -11.11 15.74
C ALA A 85 11.56 -11.91 14.94
N ASP A 86 11.32 -12.09 13.64
CA ASP A 86 12.26 -12.77 12.74
C ASP A 86 13.59 -12.01 12.61
N CYS A 87 13.56 -10.68 12.70
CA CYS A 87 14.75 -9.84 12.75
C CYS A 87 15.40 -9.75 14.15
N GLY A 88 14.85 -10.40 15.17
CA GLY A 88 15.32 -10.30 16.56
C GLY A 88 15.08 -8.94 17.22
N LEU A 89 14.22 -8.10 16.64
CA LEU A 89 13.84 -6.78 17.15
C LEU A 89 12.63 -6.83 18.10
N ALA A 90 11.90 -7.94 18.09
CA ALA A 90 10.81 -8.22 19.01
C ALA A 90 10.92 -9.64 19.58
N SER A 91 10.44 -9.84 20.81
CA SER A 91 10.20 -11.17 21.34
C SER A 91 8.82 -11.23 21.99
N ILE A 92 8.06 -12.26 21.65
CA ILE A 92 6.68 -12.44 22.11
C ILE A 92 6.66 -13.58 23.13
N SER A 93 6.10 -13.31 24.31
CA SER A 93 5.96 -14.29 25.39
C SER A 93 4.61 -14.13 26.09
N GLY A 94 4.13 -15.17 26.76
CA GLY A 94 2.90 -15.13 27.54
C GLY A 94 1.86 -16.13 27.06
N THR A 95 0.59 -15.79 27.24
CA THR A 95 -0.57 -16.65 26.92
C THR A 95 -1.51 -15.96 25.93
N GLU A 96 -2.53 -16.68 25.46
CA GLU A 96 -3.56 -16.10 24.60
C GLU A 96 -4.33 -14.94 25.27
N ARG A 97 -4.44 -14.93 26.61
CA ARG A 97 -5.12 -13.86 27.36
C ARG A 97 -4.21 -12.69 27.69
N LEU A 98 -2.92 -12.93 27.89
CA LEU A 98 -1.96 -11.89 28.27
C LEU A 98 -0.63 -12.20 27.63
N ALA A 99 -0.30 -11.45 26.57
CA ALA A 99 0.97 -11.53 25.89
C ALA A 99 1.81 -10.29 26.18
N THR A 100 3.10 -10.48 26.38
CA THR A 100 4.10 -9.41 26.44
C THR A 100 4.97 -9.47 25.20
N VAL A 101 5.03 -8.36 24.48
CA VAL A 101 5.90 -8.12 23.34
C VAL A 101 7.01 -7.20 23.80
N ARG A 102 8.21 -7.76 23.94
CA ARG A 102 9.42 -6.99 24.24
C ARG A 102 9.96 -6.45 22.92
N LEU A 103 10.16 -5.15 22.84
CA LEU A 103 10.71 -4.44 21.69
C LEU A 103 12.14 -3.96 21.97
N ALA A 104 12.96 -3.90 20.93
CA ALA A 104 14.40 -3.63 21.03
C ALA A 104 14.74 -2.26 21.62
N ASP A 105 13.95 -1.23 21.34
CA ASP A 105 14.18 0.15 21.75
C ASP A 105 12.87 0.96 21.86
N GLN A 106 12.99 2.21 22.34
CA GLN A 106 11.87 3.12 22.57
C GLN A 106 11.23 3.60 21.25
N ASP A 107 12.02 3.86 20.22
CA ASP A 107 11.52 4.36 18.94
C ASP A 107 10.65 3.30 18.25
N LEU A 108 11.07 2.04 18.34
CA LEU A 108 10.30 0.90 17.86
C LEU A 108 8.99 0.73 18.62
N LEU A 109 9.02 0.88 19.95
CA LEU A 109 7.80 0.86 20.77
C LEU A 109 6.82 1.94 20.34
N GLN A 110 7.30 3.18 20.17
CA GLN A 110 6.46 4.30 19.76
C GLN A 110 5.88 4.07 18.37
N ARG A 111 6.70 3.59 17.43
CA ARG A 111 6.27 3.29 16.05
C ARG A 111 5.16 2.24 16.00
N VAL A 112 5.34 1.11 16.69
CA VAL A 112 4.33 0.04 16.75
C VAL A 112 3.06 0.57 17.42
N ALA A 113 3.20 1.26 18.55
CA ALA A 113 2.06 1.79 19.30
C ALA A 113 1.23 2.79 18.47
N ASP A 114 1.89 3.71 17.77
CA ASP A 114 1.21 4.70 16.93
C ASP A 114 0.54 4.06 15.71
N ALA A 115 1.23 3.11 15.05
CA ALA A 115 0.68 2.36 13.93
C ALA A 115 -0.62 1.63 14.31
N TRP A 116 -0.65 1.04 15.52
CA TRP A 116 -1.81 0.32 16.04
C TRP A 116 -2.93 1.26 16.50
N ARG A 117 -2.62 2.37 17.17
CA ARG A 117 -3.60 3.39 17.54
C ARG A 117 -4.30 3.97 16.31
N MET A 118 -3.56 4.26 15.23
CA MET A 118 -4.14 4.76 13.98
C MET A 118 -5.16 3.80 13.39
N ARG A 119 -4.89 2.49 13.49
CA ARG A 119 -5.77 1.38 13.07
C ARG A 119 -6.91 1.09 14.04
N GLY A 120 -6.98 1.81 15.16
CA GLY A 120 -8.07 1.72 16.13
C GLY A 120 -7.91 0.60 17.15
N VAL A 121 -6.70 0.06 17.34
CA VAL A 121 -6.42 -0.86 18.46
C VAL A 121 -6.48 -0.05 19.75
N VAL A 122 -7.30 -0.53 20.70
CA VAL A 122 -7.61 0.21 21.92
C VAL A 122 -6.48 0.08 22.94
N THR A 123 -5.92 1.20 23.38
CA THR A 123 -5.00 1.24 24.53
C THR A 123 -5.78 1.23 25.84
N VAL A 124 -5.32 0.46 26.83
CA VAL A 124 -5.87 0.42 28.19
C VAL A 124 -4.79 0.75 29.21
N THR A 125 -5.17 1.28 30.36
CA THR A 125 -4.22 1.56 31.46
C THR A 125 -3.77 0.27 32.15
N GLU A 126 -4.72 -0.61 32.46
CA GLU A 126 -4.47 -1.88 33.13
C GLU A 126 -5.26 -3.02 32.47
N PRO A 127 -4.68 -4.24 32.33
CA PRO A 127 -5.42 -5.41 31.86
C PRO A 127 -6.48 -5.83 32.88
N ASP A 128 -7.74 -5.94 32.46
CA ASP A 128 -8.81 -6.51 33.28
C ASP A 128 -8.87 -8.03 33.07
N PRO A 129 -8.74 -8.87 34.11
CA PRO A 129 -8.83 -10.32 33.99
C PRO A 129 -10.07 -10.83 33.24
N ALA A 130 -11.21 -10.12 33.29
CA ALA A 130 -12.44 -10.47 32.59
C ALA A 130 -12.57 -9.83 31.20
N GLY A 131 -11.81 -8.77 30.91
CA GLY A 131 -11.96 -7.92 29.73
C GLY A 131 -11.38 -8.45 28.41
N GLY A 132 -10.80 -9.65 28.41
CA GLY A 132 -10.39 -10.35 27.20
C GLY A 132 -8.87 -10.40 27.02
N PRO A 133 -8.37 -10.69 25.81
CA PRO A 133 -6.95 -10.81 25.59
C PRO A 133 -6.28 -9.45 25.49
N TYR A 134 -5.10 -9.31 26.12
CA TYR A 134 -4.29 -8.11 26.11
C TYR A 134 -2.89 -8.40 25.58
N THR A 135 -2.34 -7.42 24.88
CA THR A 135 -0.97 -7.43 24.37
C THR A 135 -0.24 -6.21 24.94
N LEU A 136 0.82 -6.47 25.72
CA LEU A 136 1.64 -5.45 26.35
C LEU A 136 2.87 -5.20 25.51
N LEU A 137 3.04 -3.98 25.02
CA LEU A 137 4.30 -3.55 24.44
C LEU A 137 5.20 -3.05 25.57
N TRP A 138 6.42 -3.58 25.63
CA TRP A 138 7.40 -3.22 26.64
C TRP A 138 8.79 -3.07 26.04
N CYS A 139 9.55 -2.10 26.53
CA CYS A 139 10.94 -1.85 26.17
C CYS A 139 11.81 -1.95 27.43
N PRO A 140 12.84 -2.83 27.48
CA PRO A 140 13.70 -2.99 28.66
C PRO A 140 14.44 -1.72 29.09
N GLN A 141 14.72 -0.83 28.14
CA GLN A 141 15.40 0.45 28.36
C GLN A 141 14.50 1.48 29.07
N LEU A 142 13.18 1.22 29.13
CA LEU A 142 12.20 2.04 29.84
C LEU A 142 11.48 1.18 30.90
N PRO A 143 12.17 0.80 32.00
CA PRO A 143 11.58 -0.02 33.04
C PRO A 143 10.34 0.67 33.64
N GLY A 144 9.23 -0.07 33.72
CA GLY A 144 7.96 0.44 34.25
C GLY A 144 7.07 1.17 33.24
N GLN A 145 7.51 1.39 32.01
CA GLN A 145 6.68 1.93 30.94
C GLN A 145 6.25 0.81 29.99
N SER A 146 4.96 0.52 29.97
CA SER A 146 4.36 -0.39 29.00
C SER A 146 3.13 0.25 28.37
N VAL A 147 2.84 -0.13 27.13
CA VAL A 147 1.59 0.25 26.45
C VAL A 147 0.77 -1.00 26.31
N VAL A 148 -0.39 -1.03 26.96
CA VAL A 148 -1.28 -2.19 26.94
C VAL A 148 -2.34 -1.99 25.86
N PHE A 149 -2.44 -2.94 24.94
CA PHE A 149 -3.48 -2.97 23.91
C PHE A 149 -4.49 -4.08 24.19
N ARG A 150 -5.77 -3.79 23.99
CA ARG A 150 -6.83 -4.80 23.96
C ARG A 150 -6.82 -5.48 22.60
N GLY A 151 -6.51 -6.77 22.59
CA GLY A 151 -6.42 -7.58 21.38
C GLY A 151 -5.54 -8.81 21.59
N ALA A 152 -5.92 -9.91 20.94
CA ALA A 152 -5.14 -11.14 20.94
C ALA A 152 -3.84 -10.95 20.16
N VAL A 153 -2.74 -11.47 20.70
CA VAL A 153 -1.43 -11.39 20.06
C VAL A 153 -1.43 -11.99 18.65
N ALA A 154 -2.22 -13.03 18.40
CA ALA A 154 -2.35 -13.64 17.06
C ALA A 154 -2.88 -12.65 16.01
N ALA A 155 -3.89 -11.84 16.36
CA ALA A 155 -4.46 -10.85 15.45
C ALA A 155 -3.53 -9.63 15.27
N LEU A 156 -2.83 -9.25 16.33
CA LEU A 156 -1.91 -8.11 16.29
C LEU A 156 -0.54 -8.48 15.69
N ARG A 157 -0.18 -9.77 15.66
CA ARG A 157 1.08 -10.27 15.13
C ARG A 157 1.30 -9.89 13.67
N THR A 158 0.24 -10.00 12.86
CA THR A 158 0.25 -9.72 11.42
C THR A 158 -0.20 -8.30 11.08
N LEU A 159 -0.52 -7.48 12.10
CA LEU A 159 -0.96 -6.11 11.90
C LEU A 159 0.23 -5.20 11.58
N GLY A 160 0.05 -4.34 10.57
CA GLY A 160 1.06 -3.35 10.19
C GLY A 160 1.47 -2.47 11.37
N SER A 161 2.77 -2.48 11.65
CA SER A 161 3.46 -1.78 12.73
C SER A 161 4.22 -0.55 12.22
N GLY A 162 3.83 -0.04 11.05
CA GLY A 162 4.42 1.14 10.41
C GLY A 162 5.64 0.84 9.56
N PHE A 163 6.09 1.83 8.81
CA PHE A 163 7.28 1.72 7.96
C PHE A 163 8.57 1.85 8.77
N ARG A 164 9.62 1.15 8.33
CA ARG A 164 10.96 1.29 8.90
C ARG A 164 11.64 2.56 8.40
N GLU A 165 11.94 3.50 9.28
CA GLU A 165 12.60 4.78 8.95
C GLU A 165 13.92 4.60 8.17
N ARG A 166 14.73 3.61 8.55
CA ARG A 166 15.98 3.29 7.85
C ARG A 166 15.73 2.89 6.39
N ALA A 167 14.71 2.08 6.13
CA ALA A 167 14.38 1.65 4.77
C ALA A 167 13.99 2.85 3.90
N LEU A 168 13.11 3.71 4.43
CA LEU A 168 12.72 4.93 3.74
C LEU A 168 13.89 5.89 3.54
N ALA A 169 14.80 5.99 4.51
CA ALA A 169 16.01 6.80 4.39
C ALA A 169 16.96 6.26 3.31
N ASP A 170 17.15 4.94 3.23
CA ASP A 170 18.00 4.30 2.22
C ASP A 170 17.43 4.48 0.81
N VAL A 171 16.11 4.38 0.64
CA VAL A 171 15.41 4.66 -0.62
C VAL A 171 15.60 6.12 -1.04
N ARG A 172 15.37 7.07 -0.13
CA ARG A 172 15.55 8.51 -0.42
C ARG A 172 17.01 8.85 -0.73
N ALA A 173 17.96 8.28 0.01
CA ALA A 173 19.38 8.49 -0.22
C ALA A 173 19.84 7.97 -1.58
N ALA A 174 19.18 6.95 -2.13
CA ALA A 174 19.42 6.44 -3.48
C ALA A 174 18.73 7.26 -4.59
N GLY A 175 17.97 8.31 -4.24
CA GLY A 175 17.22 9.12 -5.19
C GLY A 175 16.05 8.38 -5.86
N LEU A 176 15.49 7.39 -5.16
CA LEU A 176 14.31 6.63 -5.55
C LEU A 176 13.07 7.15 -4.80
N GLU A 177 11.90 7.05 -5.42
CA GLU A 177 10.63 7.33 -4.73
C GLU A 177 10.15 6.13 -3.90
N PRO A 178 9.71 6.32 -2.64
CA PRO A 178 9.15 5.23 -1.85
C PRO A 178 7.69 4.95 -2.26
N VAL A 179 7.40 3.68 -2.56
CA VAL A 179 6.03 3.15 -2.72
C VAL A 179 5.71 2.34 -1.46
N GLY A 180 4.69 2.74 -0.71
CA GLY A 180 4.34 2.07 0.54
C GLY A 180 3.52 0.82 0.29
N ARG A 181 3.86 -0.31 0.89
CA ARG A 181 2.97 -1.47 0.96
C ARG A 181 2.30 -1.52 2.32
N VAL A 182 0.99 -1.24 2.31
CA VAL A 182 0.15 -1.12 3.50
C VAL A 182 -0.96 -2.16 3.40
N SER A 183 -1.02 -3.05 4.38
CA SER A 183 -2.02 -4.12 4.43
C SER A 183 -3.41 -3.58 4.77
N ASN A 184 -4.45 -4.22 4.25
CA ASN A 184 -5.80 -4.06 4.78
C ASN A 184 -5.84 -4.49 6.26
N PHE A 185 -6.75 -3.93 7.05
CA PHE A 185 -6.82 -4.21 8.49
C PHE A 185 -8.27 -4.31 9.00
N PRO A 186 -8.51 -5.09 10.08
CA PRO A 186 -9.84 -5.24 10.67
C PRO A 186 -10.43 -3.92 11.17
N GLY A 187 -11.74 -3.74 11.00
CA GLY A 187 -12.44 -2.54 11.49
C GLY A 187 -12.00 -1.26 10.78
N LEU A 188 -11.59 -1.36 9.51
CA LEU A 188 -11.28 -0.21 8.67
C LEU A 188 -12.47 0.77 8.62
N SER A 189 -12.20 2.05 8.84
CA SER A 189 -13.11 3.18 8.62
C SER A 189 -12.40 4.25 7.80
N GLU A 190 -13.15 5.22 7.28
CA GLU A 190 -12.59 6.38 6.57
C GLU A 190 -11.51 7.06 7.42
N GLU A 191 -11.83 7.38 8.68
CA GLU A 191 -10.94 8.13 9.56
C GLU A 191 -9.68 7.35 9.92
N ARG A 192 -9.81 6.04 10.15
CA ARG A 192 -8.69 5.16 10.50
C ARG A 192 -7.74 5.02 9.32
N LEU A 193 -8.27 4.73 8.13
CA LEU A 193 -7.44 4.61 6.94
C LEU A 193 -6.82 5.97 6.56
N GLU A 194 -7.56 7.06 6.67
CA GLU A 194 -7.04 8.40 6.39
C GLU A 194 -5.84 8.73 7.28
N ARG A 195 -5.88 8.39 8.58
CA ARG A 195 -4.72 8.56 9.48
C ARG A 195 -3.50 7.76 9.02
N VAL A 196 -3.68 6.47 8.70
CA VAL A 196 -2.59 5.61 8.20
C VAL A 196 -2.00 6.17 6.91
N LEU A 197 -2.85 6.62 5.98
CA LEU A 197 -2.38 7.19 4.71
C LEU A 197 -1.72 8.56 4.87
N ARG A 198 -2.19 9.41 5.77
CA ARG A 198 -1.54 10.69 6.08
C ARG A 198 -0.18 10.47 6.75
N ASP A 199 -0.05 9.46 7.59
CA ASP A 199 1.23 9.06 8.16
C ASP A 199 2.20 8.53 7.09
N ALA A 200 1.72 7.72 6.14
CA ALA A 200 2.52 7.32 4.99
C ALA A 200 2.95 8.55 4.14
N ALA A 201 2.02 9.48 3.90
CA ALA A 201 2.29 10.70 3.14
C ALA A 201 3.32 11.61 3.82
N SER A 202 3.27 11.75 5.15
CA SER A 202 4.25 12.55 5.91
C SER A 202 5.66 11.96 5.81
N LYS A 203 5.78 10.65 5.56
CA LYS A 203 7.03 9.93 5.30
C LYS A 203 7.48 9.97 3.84
N GLY A 204 6.76 10.71 2.98
CA GLY A 204 7.08 10.91 1.56
C GLY A 204 6.47 9.88 0.62
N ILE A 205 5.57 9.01 1.10
CA ILE A 205 4.91 8.00 0.28
C ILE A 205 3.72 8.62 -0.43
N ARG A 206 3.74 8.63 -1.77
CA ARG A 206 2.65 9.17 -2.60
C ARG A 206 1.77 8.10 -3.24
N VAL A 207 2.27 6.87 -3.32
CA VAL A 207 1.57 5.71 -3.86
C VAL A 207 1.62 4.58 -2.84
N VAL A 208 0.47 3.96 -2.57
CA VAL A 208 0.39 2.75 -1.75
C VAL A 208 -0.16 1.57 -2.53
N VAL A 209 0.37 0.39 -2.28
CA VAL A 209 -0.09 -0.88 -2.86
C VAL A 209 -0.47 -1.80 -1.71
N CYS A 210 -1.61 -2.49 -1.80
CA CYS A 210 -1.93 -3.51 -0.79
C CYS A 210 -1.11 -4.78 -1.06
N PRO A 211 -0.32 -5.28 -0.10
CA PRO A 211 0.30 -6.59 -0.22
C PRO A 211 -0.76 -7.70 -0.02
N GLY A 212 -0.39 -8.93 -0.39
CA GLY A 212 -1.23 -10.11 -0.15
C GLY A 212 -2.48 -10.18 -1.02
N THR A 213 -3.57 -10.72 -0.47
CA THR A 213 -4.75 -11.15 -1.25
C THR A 213 -5.94 -10.20 -1.16
N GLU A 214 -5.86 -9.10 -0.40
CA GLU A 214 -7.01 -8.23 -0.13
C GLU A 214 -6.61 -6.75 -0.24
N VAL A 215 -7.50 -5.92 -0.79
CA VAL A 215 -7.31 -4.46 -0.82
C VAL A 215 -8.09 -3.77 0.30
N PHE A 216 -7.86 -2.48 0.51
CA PHE A 216 -8.60 -1.68 1.47
C PHE A 216 -10.11 -1.76 1.27
N GLY A 217 -10.84 -1.95 2.38
CA GLY A 217 -12.30 -1.96 2.36
C GLY A 217 -12.93 -3.21 1.75
N TYR A 218 -12.16 -4.30 1.60
CA TYR A 218 -12.67 -5.60 1.14
C TYR A 218 -13.92 -6.06 1.92
N TYR A 219 -13.99 -5.82 3.23
CA TYR A 219 -15.11 -6.22 4.10
C TYR A 219 -16.35 -5.31 3.98
N GLY A 220 -16.52 -4.61 2.86
CA GLY A 220 -17.66 -3.74 2.57
C GLY A 220 -17.38 -2.24 2.68
N GLN A 221 -16.17 -1.83 3.08
CA GLN A 221 -15.81 -0.42 3.32
C GLN A 221 -15.08 0.25 2.15
N SER A 222 -15.40 -0.17 0.91
CA SER A 222 -14.71 0.33 -0.29
C SER A 222 -14.92 1.82 -0.54
N GLN A 223 -16.06 2.39 -0.13
CA GLN A 223 -16.34 3.83 -0.28
C GLN A 223 -15.58 4.68 0.74
N GLU A 224 -15.52 4.21 1.97
CA GLU A 224 -14.74 4.78 3.07
C GLU A 224 -13.26 4.76 2.70
N ALA A 225 -12.77 3.62 2.17
CA ALA A 225 -11.41 3.49 1.70
C ALA A 225 -11.10 4.46 0.54
N ALA A 226 -11.98 4.55 -0.45
CA ALA A 226 -11.83 5.48 -1.57
C ALA A 226 -11.85 6.95 -1.11
N THR A 227 -12.65 7.29 -0.10
CA THR A 227 -12.72 8.65 0.45
C THR A 227 -11.44 9.00 1.22
N ALA A 228 -10.95 8.09 2.06
CA ALA A 228 -9.68 8.23 2.77
C ALA A 228 -8.48 8.42 1.81
N LEU A 229 -8.42 7.65 0.72
CA LEU A 229 -7.41 7.83 -0.34
C LEU A 229 -7.51 9.22 -1.00
N LYS A 230 -8.73 9.67 -1.32
CA LYS A 230 -8.95 11.00 -1.91
C LYS A 230 -8.52 12.15 -0.99
N ARG A 231 -8.80 12.02 0.31
CA ARG A 231 -8.53 13.05 1.35
C ARG A 231 -7.07 13.11 1.79
N SER A 232 -6.40 11.96 1.84
CA SER A 232 -4.97 11.89 2.15
C SER A 232 -4.10 12.39 0.99
N GLY A 233 -4.61 12.32 -0.25
CA GLY A 233 -3.84 12.65 -1.46
C GLY A 233 -2.92 11.52 -1.93
N VAL A 234 -2.90 10.39 -1.22
CA VAL A 234 -2.16 9.20 -1.60
C VAL A 234 -2.92 8.43 -2.70
N LEU A 235 -2.20 8.00 -3.73
CA LEU A 235 -2.76 7.19 -4.80
C LEU A 235 -2.72 5.71 -4.45
N PHE A 236 -3.79 4.99 -4.77
CA PHE A 236 -3.80 3.53 -4.71
C PHE A 236 -3.14 2.96 -5.96
N GLY A 237 -2.23 2.01 -5.80
CA GLY A 237 -1.66 1.20 -6.87
C GLY A 237 -2.47 -0.07 -7.04
N GLN A 238 -3.27 -0.12 -8.11
CA GLN A 238 -4.12 -1.26 -8.45
C GLN A 238 -3.31 -2.32 -9.19
N VAL A 239 -3.09 -3.47 -8.56
CA VAL A 239 -2.33 -4.58 -9.15
C VAL A 239 -3.15 -5.27 -10.23
N GLU A 240 -2.64 -5.26 -11.46
CA GLU A 240 -3.29 -5.93 -12.58
C GLU A 240 -3.19 -7.44 -12.45
N PHE A 241 -4.30 -8.13 -12.72
CA PHE A 241 -4.40 -9.59 -12.67
C PHE A 241 -4.09 -10.22 -11.29
N GLY A 242 -3.85 -9.41 -10.24
CA GLY A 242 -3.50 -9.89 -8.89
C GLY A 242 -4.62 -10.63 -8.15
N LYS A 243 -5.85 -10.64 -8.71
CA LYS A 243 -7.05 -11.29 -8.13
C LYS A 243 -7.28 -10.94 -6.64
N GLN A 244 -6.88 -9.74 -6.22
CA GLN A 244 -7.05 -9.30 -4.84
C GLN A 244 -8.53 -9.06 -4.56
N LYS A 245 -9.00 -9.56 -3.41
CA LYS A 245 -10.38 -9.39 -2.99
C LYS A 245 -10.66 -7.91 -2.68
N GLY A 246 -11.80 -7.42 -3.14
CA GLY A 246 -12.22 -6.02 -3.00
C GLY A 246 -11.70 -5.08 -4.10
N ASP A 247 -10.80 -5.53 -4.96
CA ASP A 247 -10.14 -4.69 -5.98
C ASP A 247 -11.14 -4.00 -6.93
N ALA A 248 -12.10 -4.76 -7.47
CA ALA A 248 -13.11 -4.23 -8.37
C ALA A 248 -13.99 -3.14 -7.69
N ALA A 249 -14.42 -3.39 -6.45
CA ALA A 249 -15.25 -2.47 -5.69
C ALA A 249 -14.50 -1.17 -5.38
N LEU A 250 -13.26 -1.28 -4.90
CA LEU A 250 -12.41 -0.12 -4.61
C LEU A 250 -12.08 0.67 -5.89
N GLY A 251 -11.74 -0.02 -6.98
CA GLY A 251 -11.48 0.60 -8.28
C GLY A 251 -12.68 1.40 -8.80
N MET A 252 -13.90 0.86 -8.67
CA MET A 252 -15.14 1.57 -9.00
C MET A 252 -15.34 2.82 -8.11
N ALA A 253 -15.12 2.70 -6.80
CA ALA A 253 -15.26 3.81 -5.86
C ALA A 253 -14.23 4.94 -6.09
N LEU A 254 -13.03 4.59 -6.55
CA LEU A 254 -11.96 5.54 -6.89
C LEU A 254 -12.19 6.27 -8.21
N LYS A 255 -13.05 5.77 -9.10
CA LYS A 255 -13.40 6.41 -10.38
C LYS A 255 -12.17 6.84 -11.21
N GLY A 256 -11.17 5.96 -11.28
CA GLY A 256 -9.93 6.19 -12.03
C GLY A 256 -8.82 6.94 -11.27
N ARG A 257 -9.01 7.27 -9.99
CA ARG A 257 -7.97 7.90 -9.15
C ARG A 257 -7.05 6.85 -8.51
N PHE A 258 -6.38 6.07 -9.35
CA PHE A 258 -5.40 5.05 -8.97
C PHE A 258 -4.32 4.94 -10.06
N VAL A 259 -3.19 4.32 -9.73
CA VAL A 259 -2.13 3.95 -10.66
C VAL A 259 -2.24 2.47 -10.95
N ARG A 260 -2.12 2.06 -12.22
CA ARG A 260 -2.06 0.62 -12.56
C ARG A 260 -0.67 0.09 -12.28
N VAL A 261 -0.59 -1.03 -11.58
CA VAL A 261 0.65 -1.69 -11.21
C VAL A 261 0.71 -3.04 -11.88
N HIS A 262 1.74 -3.26 -12.70
CA HIS A 262 2.07 -4.60 -13.17
C HIS A 262 3.08 -5.21 -12.20
N SER A 263 2.78 -6.39 -11.69
CA SER A 263 3.65 -7.13 -10.79
C SER A 263 3.64 -8.59 -11.19
N ILE A 264 4.82 -9.20 -11.26
CA ILE A 264 4.96 -10.64 -11.36
C ILE A 264 5.10 -11.16 -9.92
N SER A 265 4.29 -12.14 -9.53
CA SER A 265 4.38 -12.71 -8.17
C SER A 265 5.67 -13.52 -8.00
N GLU A 266 6.15 -13.70 -6.77
CA GLU A 266 7.35 -14.51 -6.50
C GLU A 266 7.21 -15.96 -7.01
N GLY A 267 6.05 -16.57 -6.76
CA GLY A 267 5.75 -17.92 -7.25
C GLY A 267 5.73 -18.02 -8.77
N GLU A 268 5.31 -16.97 -9.47
CA GLU A 268 5.34 -16.90 -10.93
C GLU A 268 6.76 -16.64 -11.45
N MET A 269 7.52 -15.75 -10.80
CA MET A 269 8.90 -15.44 -11.15
C MET A 269 9.79 -16.69 -11.15
N GLY A 270 9.60 -17.59 -10.19
CA GLY A 270 10.33 -18.86 -10.12
C GLY A 270 10.06 -19.84 -11.26
N THR A 271 9.00 -19.60 -12.06
CA THR A 271 8.64 -20.45 -13.21
C THR A 271 9.05 -19.86 -14.56
N LEU A 272 9.48 -18.59 -14.59
CA LEU A 272 9.81 -17.87 -15.82
C LEU A 272 11.32 -17.87 -16.05
N SER A 273 11.72 -17.91 -17.33
CA SER A 273 13.08 -17.51 -17.71
C SER A 273 13.27 -16.00 -17.55
N GLU A 274 14.52 -15.57 -17.41
CA GLU A 274 14.87 -14.14 -17.34
C GLU A 274 14.34 -13.36 -18.56
N SER A 275 14.50 -13.91 -19.76
CA SER A 275 13.99 -13.29 -20.99
C SER A 275 12.47 -13.12 -20.98
N GLU A 276 11.72 -14.11 -20.50
CA GLU A 276 10.26 -14.01 -20.42
C GLU A 276 9.82 -12.97 -19.39
N ALA A 277 10.52 -12.87 -18.25
CA ALA A 277 10.25 -11.86 -17.25
C ALA A 277 10.52 -10.44 -17.81
N VAL A 278 11.65 -10.25 -18.50
CA VAL A 278 12.00 -8.98 -19.16
C VAL A 278 10.95 -8.60 -20.19
N ASP A 279 10.58 -9.51 -21.08
CA ASP A 279 9.58 -9.26 -22.13
C ASP A 279 8.22 -8.86 -21.53
N ARG A 280 7.80 -9.49 -20.43
CA ARG A 280 6.57 -9.12 -19.71
C ARG A 280 6.63 -7.70 -19.16
N PHE A 281 7.72 -7.31 -18.49
CA PHE A 281 7.87 -5.95 -17.98
C PHE A 281 7.93 -4.92 -19.11
N VAL A 282 8.63 -5.21 -20.22
CA VAL A 282 8.70 -4.32 -21.39
C VAL A 282 7.32 -4.14 -22.02
N ARG A 283 6.55 -5.22 -22.19
CA ARG A 283 5.18 -5.15 -22.73
C ARG A 283 4.25 -4.37 -21.81
N ALA A 284 4.30 -4.64 -20.51
CA ALA A 284 3.51 -3.93 -19.52
C ALA A 284 3.79 -2.42 -19.50
N ALA A 285 5.02 -2.00 -19.82
CA ALA A 285 5.38 -0.59 -19.98
C ALA A 285 4.89 -0.01 -21.33
N ARG A 286 4.99 -0.77 -22.43
CA ARG A 286 4.55 -0.35 -23.78
C ARG A 286 3.04 -0.22 -23.92
N GLU A 287 2.28 -1.02 -23.19
CA GLU A 287 0.81 -1.05 -23.22
C GLU A 287 0.18 0.13 -22.42
N ARG A 288 0.98 1.10 -21.95
CA ARG A 288 0.56 2.32 -21.23
C ARG A 288 0.56 3.58 -22.11
#